data_AF-A0A134BCC8-F1
#
_entry.id   AF-A0A134BCC8-F1
#
_cell.length_a   1.000
_cell.length_b   1.000
_cell.length_c   1.000
_cell.angle_alpha   90.00
_cell.angle_beta   90.00
_cell.angle_gamma   90.00
#
_symmetry.space_group_name_H-M   'P 1'
#
loop_
_entity.id
_entity.type
_entity.pdbx_description
1 polymer ?
#
loop_
_entity_poly.entity_id
_entity_poly.type
_entity_poly.pdbx_seq_one_letter_code
_entity_poly.pdbx_strand_id
1 'polypeptide(L)'
;ARLFNLLYTKGLTTEQIGEVYECVYGRSYSKQQVSYLANSCRDNVEKWLCRNLFFHYLAVYINATFISTRRDRQVSKKAYYTILVVLEDGSREVLSVVNHPTEGALCWKDELDTLKDRGVKE
;
A
#
# COMPACT_ATOMS: atom_id res chain seq x y z
N ALA A 1 6.04 1.93 19.13
CA ALA A 1 5.75 1.85 17.67
C ALA A 1 5.10 3.12 17.09
N ARG A 2 4.28 3.89 17.82
CA ARG A 2 3.53 5.05 17.26
C ARG A 2 4.41 6.09 16.55
N LEU A 3 5.54 6.49 17.14
CA LEU A 3 6.45 7.46 16.51
C LEU A 3 7.07 6.91 15.21
N PHE A 4 7.59 5.68 15.24
CA PHE A 4 8.12 5.02 14.06
C PHE A 4 7.11 5.02 12.90
N ASN A 5 5.86 4.62 13.14
CA ASN A 5 4.82 4.61 12.11
C ASN A 5 4.55 6.02 11.57
N LEU A 6 4.53 7.04 12.44
CA LEU A 6 4.35 8.43 12.02
C LEU A 6 5.49 8.90 11.10
N LEU A 7 6.74 8.65 11.47
CA LEU A 7 7.89 9.07 10.65
C LEU A 7 7.93 8.31 9.31
N TYR A 8 7.65 7.01 9.34
CA TYR A 8 7.61 6.17 8.13
C TYR A 8 6.49 6.59 7.17
N THR A 9 5.28 6.83 7.68
CA THR A 9 4.13 7.30 6.88
C THR A 9 4.30 8.72 6.35
N LYS A 10 5.16 9.54 6.96
CA LYS A 10 5.55 10.86 6.46
C LYS A 10 6.65 10.81 5.39
N GLY A 11 7.14 9.61 5.03
CA GLY A 11 8.07 9.42 3.93
C GLY A 11 9.55 9.61 4.30
N LEU A 12 9.88 9.59 5.60
CA LEU A 12 11.28 9.64 6.01
C LEU A 12 12.00 8.34 5.62
N THR A 13 13.26 8.48 5.21
CA THR A 13 14.12 7.33 4.92
C THR A 13 14.44 6.56 6.20
N THR A 14 14.84 5.30 6.08
CA THR A 14 15.22 4.49 7.25
C THR A 14 16.39 5.09 8.03
N GLU A 15 17.24 5.86 7.36
CA GLU A 15 18.37 6.59 7.95
C GLU A 15 17.89 7.79 8.78
N GLN A 16 17.05 8.64 8.19
CA GLN A 16 16.43 9.78 8.88
C GLN A 16 15.63 9.34 10.10
N ILE A 17 14.93 8.20 10.02
CA ILE A 17 14.22 7.64 11.17
C ILE A 17 15.21 7.27 12.28
N GLY A 18 16.34 6.62 11.94
CA GLY A 18 17.39 6.29 12.91
C GLY A 18 17.95 7.53 13.61
N GLU A 19 18.25 8.58 12.84
CA GLU A 19 18.75 9.87 13.35
C GLU A 19 17.73 10.54 14.30
N VAL A 20 16.45 10.56 13.95
CA VAL A 20 15.40 11.12 14.83
C VAL A 20 15.32 10.35 16.15
N TYR A 21 15.43 9.03 16.10
CA TYR A 21 15.43 8.20 17.32
C TYR A 21 16.66 8.44 18.19
N GLU A 22 17.83 8.63 17.59
CA GLU A 22 19.05 8.97 18.31
C GLU A 22 18.95 10.34 18.98
N CYS A 23 18.47 11.35 18.26
CA CYS A 23 18.26 12.70 18.78
C CYS A 23 17.24 12.78 19.93
N VAL A 24 16.12 12.05 19.82
CA VAL A 24 15.02 12.15 20.81
C VAL A 24 15.22 11.21 22.01
N TYR A 25 15.78 10.02 21.79
CA TYR A 25 15.86 8.97 22.82
C TYR A 25 17.28 8.52 23.16
N GLY A 26 18.31 9.07 22.53
CA GLY A 26 19.71 8.66 22.75
C GLY A 26 20.00 7.22 22.35
N ARG A 27 19.15 6.61 21.52
CA ARG A 27 19.29 5.23 21.05
C ARG A 27 19.43 5.21 19.55
N SER A 28 20.57 4.70 19.06
CA SER A 28 20.80 4.51 17.63
C SER A 28 20.10 3.22 17.16
N TYR A 29 19.33 3.31 16.07
CA TYR A 29 18.76 2.17 15.38
C TYR A 29 19.43 2.00 14.02
N SER A 30 19.92 0.80 13.73
CA SER A 30 20.47 0.47 12.42
C SER A 30 19.37 0.46 11.34
N LYS A 31 19.75 0.69 10.07
CA LYS A 31 18.85 0.57 8.90
C LYS A 31 18.11 -0.76 8.88
N GLN A 32 18.75 -1.86 9.30
CA GLN A 32 18.15 -3.18 9.38
C GLN A 32 17.06 -3.27 10.47
N GLN A 33 17.29 -2.70 11.66
CA GLN A 33 16.27 -2.67 12.72
C GLN A 33 15.08 -1.81 12.33
N VAL A 34 15.31 -0.65 11.71
CA VAL A 34 14.25 0.22 11.19
C VAL A 34 13.44 -0.51 10.11
N SER A 35 14.10 -1.23 9.20
CA SER A 35 13.43 -2.06 8.20
C SER A 35 12.64 -3.22 8.83
N TYR A 36 13.15 -3.83 9.89
CA TYR A 36 12.44 -4.88 10.61
C TYR A 36 11.16 -4.35 11.27
N LEU A 37 11.22 -3.16 11.87
CA LEU A 37 10.03 -2.49 12.41
C LEU A 37 9.00 -2.18 11.31
N ALA A 38 9.45 -1.83 10.10
CA ALA A 38 8.56 -1.60 8.96
C ALA A 38 7.77 -2.85 8.56
N ASN A 39 8.29 -4.06 8.83
CA ASN A 39 7.55 -5.30 8.55
C ASN A 39 6.26 -5.39 9.37
N SER A 40 6.20 -4.80 10.57
CA SER A 40 4.94 -4.76 11.35
C SER A 40 3.84 -3.93 10.67
N CYS A 41 4.21 -2.97 9.81
CA CYS A 41 3.24 -2.25 8.99
C CYS A 41 2.68 -3.12 7.87
N ARG A 42 3.44 -4.12 7.40
CA ARG A 42 3.02 -5.01 6.31
C ARG A 42 1.77 -5.80 6.69
N ASP A 43 1.73 -6.35 7.90
CA ASP A 43 0.55 -7.07 8.40
C ASP A 43 -0.71 -6.18 8.42
N ASN A 44 -0.55 -4.89 8.75
CA ASN A 44 -1.66 -3.94 8.71
C ASN A 44 -2.10 -3.63 7.28
N VAL A 45 -1.16 -3.52 6.35
CA VAL A 45 -1.45 -3.35 4.92
C VAL A 45 -2.18 -4.57 4.37
N GLU A 46 -1.74 -5.78 4.69
CA GLU A 46 -2.39 -7.02 4.25
C GLU A 46 -3.82 -7.14 4.82
N LYS A 47 -4.01 -6.84 6.11
CA LYS A 47 -5.36 -6.77 6.71
C LYS A 47 -6.25 -5.73 6.03
N TRP A 48 -5.69 -4.58 5.67
CA TRP A 48 -6.43 -3.53 4.97
C TRP A 48 -6.78 -3.95 3.53
N LEU A 49 -5.88 -4.63 2.82
CA LEU A 49 -6.11 -5.18 1.47
C LEU A 49 -7.14 -6.31 1.47
N CYS A 50 -7.25 -7.08 2.55
CA CYS A 50 -8.23 -8.17 2.71
C CYS A 50 -9.50 -7.76 3.44
N ARG A 51 -9.70 -6.47 3.75
CA ARG A 51 -10.89 -6.03 4.50
C ARG A 51 -12.17 -6.23 3.68
N ASN A 52 -13.26 -6.51 4.38
CA ASN A 52 -14.60 -6.51 3.79
C ASN A 52 -14.95 -5.13 3.22
N LEU A 53 -15.60 -5.12 2.07
CA LEU A 53 -16.00 -3.94 1.34
C LEU A 53 -17.52 -3.75 1.37
N PHE A 54 -17.97 -2.54 1.05
CA PHE A 54 -19.39 -2.26 0.88
C PHE A 54 -19.91 -2.93 -0.40
N PHE A 55 -21.20 -3.23 -0.38
CA PHE A 55 -21.82 -3.99 -1.46
C PHE A 55 -22.04 -3.17 -2.73
N HIS A 56 -22.13 -1.85 -2.66
CA HIS A 56 -22.45 -1.02 -3.82
C HIS A 56 -21.64 0.28 -3.82
N TYR A 57 -21.25 0.72 -5.03
CA TYR A 57 -20.46 1.92 -5.28
C TYR A 57 -20.98 2.61 -6.55
N LEU A 58 -21.07 3.94 -6.53
CA LEU A 58 -21.59 4.74 -7.64
C LEU A 58 -20.68 4.72 -8.88
N ALA A 59 -19.36 4.69 -8.66
CA ALA A 59 -18.37 4.67 -9.73
C ALA A 59 -17.07 4.03 -9.26
N VAL A 60 -16.35 3.41 -10.20
CA VAL A 60 -15.01 2.83 -9.98
C VAL A 60 -14.03 3.48 -10.96
N TYR A 61 -12.90 3.95 -10.42
CA TYR A 61 -11.78 4.51 -11.15
C TYR A 61 -10.54 3.68 -10.90
N ILE A 62 -9.79 3.40 -11.96
CA ILE A 62 -8.53 2.67 -11.89
C ILE A 62 -7.45 3.58 -12.45
N ASN A 63 -6.44 3.88 -11.65
CA ASN A 63 -5.31 4.72 -12.05
C ASN A 63 -3.98 3.97 -11.92
N ALA A 64 -3.09 4.12 -12.90
CA ALA A 64 -1.77 3.51 -12.90
C ALA A 64 -0.70 4.54 -12.51
N THR A 65 0.09 4.25 -11.49
CA THR A 65 1.26 5.05 -11.08
C THR A 65 2.54 4.25 -11.31
N PHE A 66 3.44 4.77 -12.14
CA PHE A 66 4.70 4.10 -12.45
C PHE A 66 5.78 4.46 -11.42
N ILE A 67 6.25 3.47 -10.67
CA ILE A 67 7.26 3.63 -9.63
C ILE A 67 8.49 2.78 -9.97
N SER A 68 9.67 3.39 -9.93
CA SER A 68 10.95 2.69 -10.07
C SER A 68 11.14 1.71 -8.92
N THR A 69 11.02 0.43 -9.21
CA THR A 69 11.07 -0.64 -8.22
C THR A 69 12.22 -1.57 -8.52
N ARG A 70 12.99 -1.93 -7.48
CA ARG A 70 14.07 -2.91 -7.60
C ARG A 70 13.51 -4.32 -7.39
N ARG A 71 13.69 -5.22 -8.36
CA ARG A 71 13.47 -6.67 -8.23
C ARG A 71 14.63 -7.41 -8.89
N ASP A 72 15.04 -8.54 -8.32
CA ASP A 72 16.01 -9.47 -8.94
C ASP A 72 17.28 -8.77 -9.45
N ARG A 73 17.77 -7.82 -8.64
CA ARG A 73 18.94 -6.94 -8.91
C ARG A 73 18.76 -5.90 -10.02
N GLN A 74 17.63 -5.85 -10.72
CA GLN A 74 17.32 -4.84 -11.73
C GLN A 74 16.32 -3.79 -11.20
N VAL A 75 16.50 -2.53 -11.59
CA VAL A 75 15.51 -1.47 -11.36
C VAL A 75 14.68 -1.31 -12.63
N SER A 76 13.37 -1.45 -12.51
CA SER A 76 12.42 -1.23 -13.62
C SER A 76 11.26 -0.35 -13.15
N LYS A 77 10.69 0.44 -14.06
CA LYS A 77 9.43 1.13 -13.80
C LYS A 77 8.31 0.09 -13.77
N LYS A 78 7.60 -0.02 -12.65
CA LYS A 78 6.46 -0.90 -12.49
C LYS A 78 5.19 -0.10 -12.29
N ALA A 79 4.10 -0.56 -12.88
CA ALA A 79 2.79 0.01 -12.67
C ALA A 79 2.20 -0.47 -11.34
N TYR A 80 1.78 0.48 -10.52
CA TYR A 80 0.96 0.26 -9.36
C TYR A 80 -0.43 0.81 -9.67
N TYR A 81 -1.43 -0.07 -9.69
CA TYR A 81 -2.81 0.28 -9.97
C TYR A 81 -3.53 0.56 -8.66
N THR A 82 -4.11 1.76 -8.57
CA THR A 82 -4.95 2.18 -7.45
C THR A 82 -6.39 2.10 -7.90
N ILE A 83 -7.20 1.29 -7.20
CA ILE A 83 -8.64 1.18 -7.42
C ILE A 83 -9.35 2.09 -6.44
N LEU A 84 -9.97 3.14 -6.96
CA LEU A 84 -10.69 4.16 -6.20
C LEU A 84 -12.17 4.09 -6.55
N VAL A 85 -13.02 4.28 -5.55
CA VAL A 85 -14.48 4.25 -5.73
C VAL A 85 -15.13 5.49 -5.16
N VAL A 86 -16.34 5.76 -5.65
CA VAL A 86 -17.25 6.78 -5.12
C VAL A 86 -18.38 6.09 -4.38
N LEU A 87 -18.56 6.46 -3.11
CA LEU A 87 -19.62 5.99 -2.23
C LEU A 87 -20.93 6.76 -2.50
N GLU A 88 -22.05 6.24 -2.00
CA GLU A 88 -23.38 6.87 -2.13
C GLU A 88 -23.45 8.31 -1.60
N ASP A 89 -22.64 8.63 -0.60
CA ASP A 89 -22.54 9.97 -0.02
C ASP A 89 -21.64 10.93 -0.83
N GLY A 90 -21.12 10.46 -1.98
CA GLY A 90 -20.20 11.20 -2.85
C GLY A 90 -18.75 11.21 -2.36
N SER A 91 -18.44 10.58 -1.23
CA SER A 91 -17.06 10.45 -0.74
C SER A 91 -16.27 9.43 -1.56
N ARG A 92 -14.94 9.50 -1.48
CA ARG A 92 -14.03 8.64 -2.25
C ARG A 92 -13.26 7.71 -1.31
N GLU A 93 -13.16 6.45 -1.69
CA GLU A 93 -12.40 5.45 -0.95
C GLU A 93 -11.45 4.70 -1.88
N VAL A 94 -10.26 4.32 -1.38
CA VAL A 94 -9.35 3.42 -2.10
C VAL A 94 -9.63 1.98 -1.66
N LEU A 95 -10.00 1.10 -2.59
CA LEU A 95 -10.33 -0.29 -2.32
C LEU A 95 -9.10 -1.20 -2.29
N SER A 96 -8.16 -0.97 -3.20
CA SER A 96 -7.00 -1.81 -3.43
C SER A 96 -5.85 -1.03 -4.09
N VAL A 97 -4.62 -1.47 -3.83
CA VAL A 97 -3.42 -1.02 -4.55
C VAL A 97 -2.63 -2.26 -4.93
N VAL A 98 -2.48 -2.51 -6.23
CA VAL A 98 -1.87 -3.74 -6.75
C VAL A 98 -0.75 -3.45 -7.73
N ASN A 99 0.29 -4.28 -7.67
CA ASN A 99 1.40 -4.23 -8.60
C ASN A 99 1.27 -5.39 -9.58
N HIS A 100 0.93 -5.08 -10.83
CA HIS A 100 0.96 -6.06 -11.91
C HIS A 100 2.20 -5.80 -12.77
N PRO A 101 3.12 -6.77 -12.90
CA PRO A 101 4.27 -6.65 -13.78
C PRO A 101 3.89 -6.71 -15.27
N THR A 102 2.68 -7.17 -15.60
CA THR A 102 2.19 -7.31 -16.97
C THR A 102 0.71 -6.94 -17.00
N GLU A 103 0.30 -6.09 -17.95
CA GLU A 103 -1.11 -5.75 -18.21
C GLU A 103 -1.81 -6.91 -18.90
N GLY A 104 -2.12 -7.96 -18.13
CA GLY A 104 -2.83 -9.13 -18.61
C GLY A 104 -4.32 -9.06 -18.23
N ALA A 105 -5.20 -9.39 -19.17
CA ALA A 105 -6.64 -9.50 -18.90
C ALA A 105 -6.96 -10.49 -17.76
N LEU A 106 -6.13 -11.54 -17.60
CA LEU A 106 -6.25 -12.49 -16.50
C LEU A 106 -5.99 -11.83 -15.14
N CYS A 107 -4.97 -10.97 -15.03
CA CYS A 107 -4.67 -10.26 -13.79
C CYS A 107 -5.82 -9.33 -13.37
N TRP A 108 -6.45 -8.67 -14.34
CA TRP A 108 -7.62 -7.83 -14.09
C TRP A 108 -8.83 -8.62 -13.64
N LYS A 109 -9.05 -9.79 -14.25
CA LYS A 109 -10.11 -10.70 -13.83
C LYS A 109 -9.91 -11.13 -12.37
N ASP A 110 -8.71 -11.59 -12.02
CA ASP A 110 -8.39 -12.04 -10.66
C ASP A 110 -8.58 -10.90 -9.63
N GLU A 111 -8.20 -9.67 -9.97
CA GLU A 111 -8.40 -8.52 -9.08
C GLU A 111 -9.87 -8.16 -8.90
N LEU A 112 -10.67 -8.17 -9.99
CA LEU A 112 -12.11 -7.91 -9.91
C LEU A 112 -12.84 -9.03 -9.14
N ASP A 113 -12.45 -10.28 -9.35
CA ASP A 113 -12.97 -11.42 -8.58
C ASP A 113 -12.62 -11.28 -7.10
N THR A 114 -11.40 -10.83 -6.77
CA THR A 114 -10.98 -10.53 -5.38
C THR A 114 -11.85 -9.43 -4.74
N LEU A 115 -12.19 -8.37 -5.48
CA LEU A 115 -13.10 -7.33 -4.97
C LEU A 115 -14.51 -7.89 -4.72
N LYS A 116 -15.00 -8.73 -5.63
CA LYS A 116 -16.31 -9.39 -5.48
C LYS A 116 -16.35 -10.30 -4.24
N ASP A 117 -15.31 -11.09 -4.03
CA ASP A 117 -15.19 -11.97 -2.85
C ASP A 117 -15.12 -11.18 -1.53
N ARG A 118 -14.59 -9.95 -1.59
CA ARG A 118 -14.56 -9.02 -0.45
C ARG A 118 -15.91 -8.33 -0.18
N GLY A 119 -16.91 -8.56 -1.02
CA GLY A 119 -18.30 -8.14 -0.77
C GLY A 119 -18.89 -7.17 -1.80
N VAL A 120 -18.12 -6.71 -2.79
CA VAL A 120 -18.61 -5.79 -3.83
C VAL A 120 -19.61 -6.51 -4.72
N LYS A 121 -20.73 -5.85 -5.02
CA LYS A 121 -21.79 -6.32 -5.91
C LYS A 121 -22.07 -5.27 -6.99
N GLU A 122 -22.73 -5.72 -8.06
CA GLU A 122 -23.28 -4.87 -9.13
C GLU A 122 -24.33 -3.90 -8.59
#